data_AF-A0A6I1NW62-F1
#
_entry.id   AF-A0A6I1NW62-F1
#
_cell.length_a   1.000
_cell.length_b   1.000
_cell.length_c   1.000
_cell.angle_alpha   90.00
_cell.angle_beta   90.00
_cell.angle_gamma   90.00
#
_symmetry.space_group_name_H-M   'P 1'
#
loop_
_entity.id
_entity.type
_entity.pdbx_description
1 polymer ?
#
loop_
_entity_poly.entity_id
_entity_poly.type
_entity_poly.pdbx_seq_one_letter_code
_entity_poly.pdbx_strand_id
1 'polypeptide(L)'
;GGSFDSTGALGDSGLAYRMVLDHEDEDYWRNFGTHRETLIAPSLAWYGERTKLLFSYEHREFLTPFDRGTLIDPRTNHPLDISRNERLDEPFNDMEGRSDLYHFEADHELNDDWKAHFGYSWNREIYDASQVRVTAIDTKKGTLT
;
A
#
# COMPACT_ATOMS: atom_id res chain seq x y z
N GLY A 1 -8.51 -12.75 3.85
CA GLY A 1 -8.86 -11.79 2.81
C GLY A 1 -9.46 -12.43 1.57
N GLY A 2 -9.66 -11.64 0.52
CA GLY A 2 -10.13 -12.08 -0.78
C GLY A 2 -10.05 -10.96 -1.82
N SER A 3 -9.97 -11.33 -3.09
CA SER A 3 -9.82 -10.41 -4.21
C SER A 3 -10.88 -10.63 -5.29
N PHE A 4 -11.19 -9.57 -6.01
CA PHE A 4 -12.05 -9.58 -7.18
C PHE A 4 -11.46 -8.68 -8.26
N ASP A 5 -11.27 -9.21 -9.46
CA ASP A 5 -10.82 -8.45 -10.63
C ASP A 5 -11.79 -8.72 -11.78
N SER A 6 -12.40 -7.67 -12.30
CA SER A 6 -13.28 -7.74 -13.45
C SER A 6 -12.92 -6.67 -14.46
N THR A 7 -12.86 -7.06 -15.73
CA THR A 7 -12.58 -6.17 -16.84
C THR A 7 -13.46 -6.51 -18.04
N GLY A 8 -13.76 -5.52 -18.86
CA GLY A 8 -14.46 -5.76 -20.12
C GLY A 8 -14.68 -4.51 -20.95
N ALA A 9 -15.03 -4.73 -22.21
CA ALA A 9 -15.54 -3.68 -23.07
C ALA A 9 -16.94 -3.22 -22.61
N LEU A 10 -17.22 -1.94 -22.81
CA LEU A 10 -18.49 -1.29 -22.52
C LEU A 10 -19.20 -0.95 -23.83
N GLY A 11 -19.93 -1.95 -24.36
CA GLY A 11 -20.58 -1.87 -25.66
C GLY A 11 -19.59 -1.71 -26.81
N ASP A 12 -20.06 -1.11 -27.91
CA ASP A 12 -19.29 -0.96 -29.15
C ASP A 12 -18.59 0.41 -29.27
N SER A 13 -18.47 1.15 -28.16
CA SER A 13 -18.03 2.57 -28.13
C SER A 13 -16.51 2.77 -28.08
N GLY A 14 -15.73 1.68 -28.01
CA GLY A 14 -14.30 1.71 -27.69
C GLY A 14 -14.01 1.98 -26.22
N LEU A 15 -15.02 2.08 -25.36
CA LEU A 15 -14.85 2.19 -23.91
C LEU A 15 -14.63 0.82 -23.27
N ALA A 16 -13.77 0.74 -22.28
CA ALA A 16 -13.53 -0.45 -21.47
C ALA A 16 -13.37 -0.07 -19.99
N TYR A 17 -13.67 -1.01 -19.10
CA TYR A 17 -13.47 -0.85 -17.67
C TYR A 17 -12.54 -1.92 -17.10
N ARG A 18 -11.95 -1.62 -15.95
CA ARG A 18 -11.42 -2.62 -15.03
C ARG A 18 -11.71 -2.19 -13.61
N MET A 19 -12.10 -3.15 -12.78
CA MET A 19 -12.39 -2.97 -11.37
C MET A 19 -11.58 -4.00 -10.60
N VAL A 20 -10.65 -3.53 -9.78
CA VAL A 20 -9.90 -4.36 -8.83
C VAL A 20 -10.37 -4.03 -7.42
N LEU A 21 -10.76 -5.07 -6.69
CA LEU A 21 -11.08 -5.04 -5.28
C LEU A 21 -10.17 -6.02 -4.57
N ASP A 22 -9.56 -5.60 -3.47
CA ASP A 22 -8.80 -6.48 -2.60
C ASP A 22 -9.10 -6.16 -1.15
N HIS A 23 -9.15 -7.18 -0.31
CA HIS A 23 -9.32 -7.01 1.12
C HIS A 23 -8.51 -8.07 1.85
N GLU A 24 -7.63 -7.65 2.74
CA GLU A 24 -6.86 -8.48 3.64
C GLU A 24 -7.17 -8.10 5.09
N ASP A 25 -7.25 -9.11 5.95
CA ASP A 25 -7.43 -8.95 7.40
C ASP A 25 -6.83 -10.22 8.03
N GLU A 26 -5.65 -10.08 8.62
CA GLU A 26 -4.89 -11.17 9.20
C GLU A 26 -4.14 -10.75 10.48
N ASP A 27 -3.94 -11.73 11.37
CA ASP A 27 -3.07 -11.56 12.52
C ASP A 27 -1.64 -11.33 12.03
N TYR A 28 -0.98 -10.32 12.58
CA TYR A 28 0.42 -10.07 12.28
C TYR A 28 1.28 -11.24 12.75
N TRP A 29 2.23 -11.66 11.92
CA TRP A 29 3.03 -12.86 12.18
C TRP A 29 3.91 -12.77 13.44
N ARG A 30 4.20 -11.55 13.94
CA ARG A 30 4.76 -11.32 15.27
C ARG A 30 3.66 -10.90 16.23
N ASN A 31 3.69 -11.47 17.43
CA ASN A 31 2.77 -11.07 18.49
C ASN A 31 3.17 -9.71 19.03
N PHE A 32 2.25 -8.75 19.12
CA PHE A 32 0.82 -8.72 18.76
C PHE A 32 0.59 -7.99 17.42
N GLY A 33 -0.66 -7.84 16.99
CA GLY A 33 -1.07 -6.88 15.96
C GLY A 33 -1.90 -7.50 14.83
N THR A 34 -2.45 -6.65 13.98
CA THR A 34 -3.25 -7.04 12.82
C THR A 34 -2.74 -6.28 11.61
N HIS A 35 -2.60 -6.97 10.48
CA HIS A 35 -2.45 -6.34 9.19
C HIS A 35 -3.81 -6.40 8.47
N ARG A 36 -4.34 -5.23 8.12
CA ARG A 36 -5.62 -5.12 7.41
C ARG A 36 -5.51 -4.08 6.32
N GLU A 37 -5.95 -4.43 5.14
CA GLU A 37 -5.90 -3.57 3.97
C GLU A 37 -7.15 -3.74 3.13
N THR A 38 -7.67 -2.66 2.58
CA THR A 38 -8.77 -2.69 1.60
C THR A 38 -8.41 -1.81 0.42
N LEU A 39 -8.52 -2.34 -0.78
CA LEU A 39 -8.25 -1.68 -2.04
C LEU A 39 -9.52 -1.62 -2.89
N ILE A 40 -9.83 -0.43 -3.42
CA ILE A 40 -10.87 -0.20 -4.41
C ILE A 40 -10.25 0.59 -5.56
N ALA A 41 -10.05 -0.08 -6.70
CA ALA A 41 -9.32 0.49 -7.83
C ALA A 41 -10.10 0.37 -9.16
N PRO A 42 -11.07 1.28 -9.42
CA PRO A 42 -11.72 1.39 -10.72
C PRO A 42 -10.84 2.09 -11.75
N SER A 43 -10.97 1.68 -13.01
CA SER A 43 -10.39 2.36 -14.16
C SER A 43 -11.28 2.28 -15.39
N LEU A 44 -11.16 3.31 -16.23
CA LEU A 44 -11.83 3.43 -17.51
C LEU A 44 -10.79 3.74 -18.58
N ALA A 45 -10.83 2.98 -19.66
CA ALA A 45 -10.04 3.23 -20.85
C ALA A 45 -10.97 3.53 -22.02
N TRP A 46 -10.60 4.50 -22.86
CA TRP A 46 -11.27 4.76 -24.12
C TRP A 46 -10.29 4.64 -25.27
N TYR A 47 -10.68 3.88 -26.28
CA TYR A 47 -9.91 3.61 -27.48
C TYR A 47 -10.66 4.21 -28.68
N GLY A 48 -10.26 5.41 -29.08
CA GLY A 48 -10.67 6.03 -30.34
C GLY A 48 -9.74 5.65 -31.50
N GLU A 49 -10.03 6.17 -32.69
CA GLU A 49 -9.23 5.89 -33.89
C GLU A 49 -7.78 6.39 -33.78
N ARG A 50 -7.59 7.58 -33.18
CA ARG A 50 -6.28 8.26 -33.06
C ARG A 50 -5.91 8.65 -31.64
N THR A 51 -6.81 8.41 -30.69
CA THR A 51 -6.66 8.85 -29.30
C THR A 51 -6.96 7.69 -28.37
N LYS A 52 -6.12 7.53 -27.35
CA LYS A 52 -6.38 6.64 -26.22
C LYS A 52 -6.37 7.46 -24.94
N LEU A 53 -7.36 7.23 -24.10
CA LEU A 53 -7.47 7.87 -22.79
C LEU A 53 -7.55 6.79 -21.72
N LEU A 54 -6.84 7.00 -20.62
CA LEU A 54 -6.94 6.19 -19.42
C LEU A 54 -7.24 7.10 -18.24
N PHE A 55 -8.22 6.70 -17.43
CA PHE A 55 -8.46 7.27 -16.12
C PHE A 55 -8.50 6.14 -15.10
N SER A 56 -7.71 6.25 -14.04
CA SER A 56 -7.76 5.32 -12.92
C SER A 56 -7.81 6.06 -11.60
N TYR A 57 -8.51 5.45 -10.67
CA TYR A 57 -8.58 5.87 -9.28
C TYR A 57 -8.27 4.68 -8.40
N GLU A 58 -7.50 4.89 -7.36
CA GLU A 58 -7.20 3.90 -6.34
C GLU A 58 -7.49 4.50 -4.97
N HIS A 59 -8.32 3.79 -4.21
CA HIS A 59 -8.59 4.07 -2.81
C HIS A 59 -8.08 2.90 -1.98
N ARG A 60 -7.23 3.19 -1.01
CA ARG A 60 -6.68 2.19 -0.09
C ARG A 60 -6.92 2.65 1.35
N GLU A 61 -7.50 1.77 2.16
CA GLU A 61 -7.51 1.90 3.62
C GLU A 61 -6.57 0.85 4.19
N PHE A 62 -5.73 1.23 5.15
CA PHE A 62 -4.74 0.33 5.73
C PHE A 62 -4.65 0.49 7.24
N LEU A 63 -4.37 -0.63 7.91
CA LEU A 63 -3.94 -0.74 9.30
C LEU A 63 -2.77 -1.71 9.30
N THR A 64 -1.61 -1.24 9.71
CA THR A 64 -0.42 -2.08 9.81
C THR A 64 0.27 -1.86 11.15
N PRO A 65 0.79 -2.90 11.80
CA PRO A 65 1.56 -2.68 13.01
C PRO A 65 2.87 -1.95 12.67
N PHE A 66 3.26 -0.99 13.50
CA PHE A 66 4.45 -0.17 13.30
C PHE A 66 5.69 -0.82 13.93
N ASP A 67 5.93 -2.09 13.58
CA ASP A 67 7.01 -2.91 14.10
C ASP A 67 8.37 -2.52 13.49
N ARG A 68 9.36 -2.25 14.36
CA ARG A 68 10.72 -1.84 13.97
C ARG A 68 11.73 -2.99 13.98
N GLY A 69 11.28 -4.23 14.13
CA GLY A 69 12.16 -5.38 14.09
C GLY A 69 12.65 -5.80 15.48
N THR A 70 13.90 -6.25 15.53
CA THR A 70 14.62 -6.59 16.77
C THR A 70 15.87 -5.71 16.89
N LEU A 71 16.45 -5.65 18.08
CA LEU A 71 17.67 -4.89 18.34
C LEU A 71 18.91 -5.77 18.18
N ILE A 72 20.06 -5.11 18.01
CA ILE A 72 21.36 -5.76 18.05
C ILE A 72 21.90 -5.71 19.47
N ASP A 73 22.31 -6.86 20.01
CA ASP A 73 23.03 -6.91 21.29
C ASP A 73 24.46 -6.38 21.08
N PRO A 74 24.84 -5.24 21.71
CA PRO A 74 26.17 -4.66 21.53
C PRO A 74 27.31 -5.54 22.08
N ARG A 75 27.01 -6.57 22.87
CA ARG A 75 28.03 -7.50 23.41
C ARG A 75 28.44 -8.56 22.39
N THR A 76 27.51 -8.98 21.54
CA THR A 76 27.69 -10.10 20.61
C THR A 76 27.66 -9.67 19.15
N ASN A 77 27.16 -8.46 18.86
CA ASN A 77 26.86 -7.97 17.51
C ASN A 77 25.88 -8.86 16.73
N HIS A 78 25.03 -9.61 17.44
CA HIS A 78 23.96 -10.41 16.88
C HIS A 78 22.58 -9.83 17.30
N PRO A 79 21.50 -10.15 16.57
CA PRO A 79 20.15 -9.88 17.05
C PRO A 79 19.91 -10.42 18.46
N LEU A 80 19.00 -9.81 19.21
CA LEU A 80 18.58 -10.36 20.50
C LEU A 80 18.11 -11.81 20.35
N ASP A 81 18.53 -12.64 21.31
CA ASP A 81 18.10 -14.05 21.41
C ASP A 81 16.69 -14.13 22.01
N ILE A 82 15.71 -13.64 21.24
CA ILE A 82 14.28 -13.65 21.54
C ILE A 82 13.54 -14.45 20.47
N SER A 83 12.29 -14.82 20.75
CA SER A 83 11.46 -15.49 19.73
C SER A 83 11.30 -14.58 18.51
N ARG A 84 11.34 -15.16 17.30
CA ARG A 84 11.04 -14.40 16.07
C ARG A 84 9.65 -13.76 16.10
N ASN A 85 8.72 -14.31 16.87
CA ASN A 85 7.36 -13.80 17.01
C ASN A 85 7.25 -12.75 18.13
N GLU A 86 8.32 -12.45 18.86
CA GLU A 86 8.28 -11.49 19.96
C GLU A 86 8.53 -10.09 19.44
N ARG A 87 7.58 -9.17 19.67
CA ARG A 87 7.77 -7.74 19.43
C ARG A 87 8.34 -7.05 20.67
N LEU A 88 9.09 -5.98 20.42
CA LEU A 88 9.76 -5.17 21.46
C LEU A 88 9.03 -3.86 21.76
N ASP A 89 7.78 -3.74 21.34
CA ASP A 89 6.93 -2.55 21.43
C ASP A 89 5.56 -2.91 22.05
N GLU A 90 4.56 -2.02 21.89
CA GLU A 90 3.28 -2.11 22.58
C GLU A 90 2.08 -2.37 21.65
N PRO A 91 0.99 -3.02 22.13
CA PRO A 91 -0.21 -3.40 21.35
C PRO A 91 -0.75 -2.37 20.38
N PHE A 92 -0.71 -1.10 20.80
CA PHE A 92 -1.22 0.05 20.07
C PHE A 92 -0.18 0.68 19.14
N ASN A 93 1.02 0.10 18.97
CA ASN A 93 2.04 0.60 18.07
C ASN A 93 1.71 0.18 16.64
N ASP A 94 0.83 0.96 16.01
CA ASP A 94 0.26 0.76 14.69
C ASP A 94 0.24 2.06 13.86
N MET A 95 -0.01 1.89 12.58
CA MET A 95 -0.29 2.96 11.64
C MET A 95 -1.57 2.63 10.90
N GLU A 96 -2.53 3.53 11.01
CA GLU A 96 -3.79 3.46 10.29
C GLU A 96 -3.91 4.65 9.36
N GLY A 97 -4.45 4.44 8.18
CA GLY A 97 -4.56 5.51 7.22
C GLY A 97 -5.33 5.16 5.97
N ARG A 98 -5.42 6.17 5.11
CA ARG A 98 -6.03 6.08 3.79
C ARG A 98 -5.19 6.79 2.75
N SER A 99 -5.13 6.22 1.56
CA SER A 99 -4.51 6.85 0.40
C SER A 99 -5.44 6.84 -0.79
N ASP A 100 -5.47 7.97 -1.49
CA ASP A 100 -6.20 8.19 -2.74
C ASP A 100 -5.19 8.51 -3.85
N LEU A 101 -5.24 7.79 -4.97
CA LEU A 101 -4.42 8.03 -6.15
C LEU A 101 -5.33 8.21 -7.37
N TYR A 102 -5.18 9.36 -8.03
CA TYR A 102 -5.83 9.66 -9.29
C TYR A 102 -4.77 9.68 -10.37
N HIS A 103 -5.03 9.02 -11.50
CA HIS A 103 -4.11 8.96 -12.62
C HIS A 103 -4.86 9.08 -13.94
N PHE A 104 -4.30 9.89 -14.84
CA PHE A 104 -4.85 10.16 -16.15
C PHE A 104 -3.76 10.12 -17.20
N GLU A 105 -4.02 9.42 -18.31
CA GLU A 105 -3.14 9.39 -19.48
C GLU A 105 -3.92 9.69 -20.75
N ALA A 106 -3.26 10.39 -21.68
CA ALA A 106 -3.77 10.66 -23.01
C ALA A 106 -2.66 10.46 -24.05
N ASP A 107 -2.85 9.50 -24.93
CA ASP A 107 -2.05 9.30 -26.14
C ASP A 107 -2.84 9.78 -27.35
N HIS A 108 -2.20 10.60 -28.19
CA HIS A 108 -2.84 11.13 -29.39
C HIS A 108 -1.89 11.11 -30.58
N GLU A 109 -2.33 10.54 -31.69
CA GLU A 109 -1.62 10.59 -32.98
C GLU A 109 -1.94 11.92 -33.67
N LEU A 110 -0.96 12.83 -33.72
CA LEU A 110 -1.08 14.15 -34.36
C LEU A 110 -1.11 14.02 -35.89
N ASN A 111 -0.38 13.05 -36.43
CA ASN A 111 -0.39 12.56 -37.82
C ASN A 111 0.39 11.23 -37.90
N ASP A 112 0.65 10.75 -39.12
CA ASP A 112 1.34 9.47 -39.36
C ASP A 112 2.78 9.41 -38.79
N ASP A 113 3.41 10.58 -38.59
CA ASP A 113 4.80 10.70 -38.15
C ASP A 113 4.95 11.16 -36.68
N TRP A 114 3.90 11.74 -36.08
CA TRP A 114 3.98 12.42 -34.79
C TRP A 114 2.89 11.95 -33.82
N LYS A 115 3.32 11.63 -32.59
CA LYS A 115 2.44 11.29 -31.46
C LYS A 115 2.74 12.19 -30.26
N ALA A 116 1.69 12.53 -29.53
CA ALA A 116 1.76 13.24 -28.27
C ALA A 116 1.31 12.31 -27.13
N HIS A 117 2.00 12.42 -25.99
CA HIS A 117 1.64 11.73 -24.76
C HIS A 117 1.54 12.75 -23.63
N PHE A 118 0.51 12.62 -22.81
CA PHE A 118 0.32 13.39 -21.60
C PHE A 118 -0.08 12.47 -20.46
N GLY A 119 0.58 12.62 -19.31
CA GLY A 119 0.27 11.91 -18.08
C GLY A 119 0.15 12.88 -16.91
N TYR A 120 -0.83 12.66 -16.04
CA TYR A 120 -1.01 13.41 -14.80
C TYR A 120 -1.41 12.47 -13.67
N SER A 121 -0.78 12.65 -12.51
CA SER A 121 -1.08 11.89 -11.31
C SER A 121 -1.17 12.80 -10.09
N TRP A 122 -2.11 12.50 -9.20
CA TRP A 122 -2.24 13.15 -7.90
C TRP A 122 -2.48 12.09 -6.82
N ASN A 123 -1.67 12.14 -5.77
CA ASN A 123 -1.78 11.27 -4.62
C ASN A 123 -1.99 12.08 -3.35
N ARG A 124 -2.83 11.56 -2.46
CA ARG A 124 -3.01 12.07 -1.10
C ARG A 124 -3.05 10.89 -0.15
N GLU A 125 -2.27 10.99 0.91
CA GLU A 125 -2.31 10.04 2.02
C GLU A 125 -2.55 10.79 3.32
N ILE A 126 -3.40 10.23 4.18
CA ILE A 126 -3.64 10.72 5.54
C ILE A 126 -3.57 9.51 6.45
N TYR A 127 -2.76 9.61 7.49
CA TYR A 127 -2.58 8.54 8.45
C TYR A 127 -2.39 9.09 9.85
N ASP A 128 -2.71 8.24 10.83
CA ASP A 128 -2.33 8.38 12.23
C ASP A 128 -1.34 7.25 12.55
N ALA A 129 -0.28 7.59 13.27
CA ALA A 129 0.75 6.63 13.64
C ALA A 129 1.00 6.69 15.13
N SER A 130 0.50 5.67 15.83
CA SER A 130 0.81 5.44 17.22
C SER A 130 2.20 4.83 17.29
N GLN A 131 3.18 5.58 17.80
CA GLN A 131 4.58 5.16 17.78
C GLN A 131 5.17 4.98 19.17
N VAL A 132 5.51 3.73 19.51
CA VAL A 132 6.39 3.38 20.63
C VAL A 132 7.77 3.08 20.09
N ARG A 133 8.81 3.59 20.76
CA ARG A 133 10.20 3.40 20.35
C ARG A 133 11.03 2.97 21.54
N VAL A 134 11.70 1.84 21.38
CA VAL A 134 12.80 1.47 22.27
C VAL A 134 13.97 2.41 21.99
N THR A 135 14.41 3.09 23.02
CA THR A 135 15.50 4.07 23.02
C THR A 135 16.81 3.49 23.57
N ALA A 136 16.76 2.48 24.43
CA ALA A 136 17.94 1.79 24.94
C ALA A 136 17.67 0.33 25.37
N ILE A 137 18.76 -0.43 25.51
CA ILE A 137 18.77 -1.81 26.01
C ILE A 137 19.74 -1.96 27.18
N ASP A 138 19.28 -2.54 28.28
CA ASP A 138 20.12 -3.04 29.37
C ASP A 138 20.29 -4.56 29.23
N THR A 139 21.40 -4.97 28.64
CA THR A 139 21.69 -6.37 28.35
C THR A 139 22.08 -7.19 29.59
N LYS A 140 22.35 -6.54 30.73
CA LYS A 140 22.60 -7.22 32.01
C LYS A 140 21.30 -7.55 32.72
N LYS A 141 20.31 -6.66 32.64
CA LYS A 141 18.99 -6.85 33.25
C LYS A 141 17.96 -7.49 32.32
N GLY A 142 18.21 -7.49 31.01
CA GLY A 142 17.25 -7.96 30.01
C GLY A 142 16.06 -7.02 29.87
N THR A 143 16.26 -5.70 30.01
CA THR A 143 15.19 -4.70 29.96
C THR A 143 15.41 -3.69 28.83
N LEU A 144 14.32 -3.15 28.32
CA LEU A 144 14.29 -2.10 27.30
C LEU A 144 13.67 -0.82 27.90
N THR A 145 14.08 0.34 27.38
CA THR A 145 13.50 1.66 27.69
C THR A 145 13.31 2.46 26.43
#